data_AF-A0A7X9L7V8-F1
#
_entry.id   AF-A0A7X9L7V8-F1
#
_cell.length_a   1.000
_cell.length_b   1.000
_cell.length_c   1.000
_cell.angle_alpha   90.00
_cell.angle_beta   90.00
_cell.angle_gamma   90.00
#
_symmetry.space_group_name_H-M   'P 1'
#
loop_
_entity.id
_entity.type
_entity.pdbx_description
1 polymer ?
#
loop_
_entity_poly.entity_id
_entity_poly.type
_entity_poly.pdbx_seq_one_letter_code
_entity_poly.pdbx_strand_id
1 'polypeptide(L)' 'AYAADRGAPAVVAYPIDAGGAAIDRTQASAGLLDWFLDAGFTTVGDTGYQVNGHPRVIVRKQVDGTGGTLTD' A
#
# COMPACT_ATOMS: atom_id res chain seq x y z
N ALA A 1 10.02 2.27 10.45
CA ALA A 1 11.09 3.20 10.86
C ALA A 1 11.39 4.18 9.73
N TYR A 2 12.05 3.79 8.63
CA TYR A 2 12.57 4.73 7.61
C TYR A 2 11.67 5.92 7.22
N ALA A 3 10.40 5.70 6.86
CA ALA A 3 9.49 6.80 6.50
C ALA A 3 9.28 7.79 7.67
N ALA A 4 9.14 7.28 8.90
CA ALA A 4 9.05 8.09 10.12
C ALA A 4 10.33 8.86 10.38
N ASP A 5 11.48 8.20 10.24
CA ASP A 5 12.80 8.81 10.47
C ASP A 5 13.09 9.94 9.47
N ARG A 6 12.46 9.90 8.29
CA ARG A 6 12.51 10.96 7.28
C ARG A 6 11.41 12.01 7.44
N GLY A 7 10.60 11.94 8.50
CA GLY A 7 9.50 12.88 8.76
C GLY A 7 8.35 12.77 7.75
N ALA A 8 8.21 11.64 7.06
CA ALA A 8 7.10 11.44 6.13
C ALA A 8 5.79 11.30 6.93
N PRO A 9 4.71 12.00 6.57
CA PRO A 9 3.43 11.90 7.28
C PRO A 9 2.69 10.59 6.98
N ALA A 10 3.03 9.93 5.86
CA ALA A 10 2.36 8.73 5.39
C ALA A 10 3.22 7.96 4.38
N VAL A 11 2.88 6.70 4.19
CA VAL A 11 3.31 5.88 3.05
C VAL A 11 2.11 5.67 2.13
N VAL A 12 2.29 5.87 0.84
CA VAL A 12 1.26 5.65 -0.19
C VAL A 12 1.70 4.48 -1.08
N ALA A 13 0.76 3.62 -1.41
CA ALA A 13 0.97 2.53 -2.35
C ALA A 13 -0.19 2.44 -3.35
N TYR A 14 0.05 1.72 -4.43
CA TYR A 14 -0.92 1.51 -5.50
C TYR A 14 -1.04 0.01 -5.76
N PRO A 15 -1.81 -0.77 -4.99
CA PRO A 15 -1.97 -2.19 -5.24
C PRO A 15 -3.03 -2.48 -6.31
N ILE A 16 -3.08 -3.74 -6.73
CA ILE A 16 -4.17 -4.29 -7.55
C ILE A 16 -5.27 -4.80 -6.62
N ASP A 17 -6.51 -4.35 -6.84
CA ASP A 17 -7.68 -4.94 -6.21
C ASP A 17 -8.14 -6.16 -7.03
N ALA A 18 -7.74 -7.34 -6.58
CA ALA A 18 -8.09 -8.59 -7.24
C ALA A 18 -9.40 -9.20 -6.75
N GLY A 19 -10.01 -8.68 -5.67
CA GLY A 19 -11.22 -9.26 -5.08
C GLY A 19 -11.08 -10.76 -4.73
N GLY A 20 -9.89 -11.19 -4.28
CA GLY A 20 -9.58 -12.60 -4.00
C GLY A 20 -9.26 -13.47 -5.22
N ALA A 21 -9.27 -12.92 -6.44
CA ALA A 21 -8.86 -13.64 -7.64
C ALA A 21 -7.33 -13.76 -7.77
N ALA A 22 -6.88 -14.79 -8.48
CA ALA A 22 -5.48 -14.86 -8.91
C ALA A 22 -5.20 -13.83 -10.01
N ILE A 23 -4.04 -13.19 -9.97
CA ILE A 23 -3.59 -12.23 -10.99
C ILE A 23 -2.51 -12.82 -11.90
N ASP A 24 -2.30 -12.16 -13.04
CA ASP A 24 -1.18 -12.47 -13.91
C ASP A 24 0.15 -12.19 -13.19
N ARG A 25 1.08 -13.15 -13.23
CA ARG A 25 2.37 -13.06 -12.52
C ARG A 25 3.27 -11.92 -13.01
N THR A 26 3.08 -11.45 -14.24
CA THR A 26 3.79 -10.25 -14.75
C THR A 26 3.44 -8.99 -13.95
N GLN A 27 2.35 -9.02 -13.17
CA GLN A 27 1.85 -7.90 -12.38
C GLN A 27 2.14 -8.03 -10.89
N ALA A 28 2.74 -9.14 -10.46
CA ALA A 28 2.94 -9.46 -9.05
C ALA A 28 3.79 -8.43 -8.29
N SER A 29 4.64 -7.65 -8.99
CA SER A 29 5.45 -6.58 -8.38
C SER A 29 4.61 -5.43 -7.81
N ALA A 30 3.35 -5.29 -8.22
CA ALA A 30 2.41 -4.30 -7.69
C ALA A 30 1.93 -4.63 -6.27
N GLY A 31 1.85 -5.93 -5.94
CA GLY A 31 1.15 -6.43 -4.77
C GLY A 31 -0.38 -6.37 -4.87
N LEU A 32 -1.04 -7.14 -4.01
CA LEU A 32 -2.50 -7.24 -3.89
C LEU A 32 -3.02 -6.33 -2.79
N LEU A 33 -4.22 -5.76 -2.97
CA LEU A 33 -4.85 -4.85 -2.02
C LEU A 33 -4.87 -5.42 -0.59
N ASP A 34 -5.30 -6.67 -0.44
CA ASP A 34 -5.41 -7.35 0.86
C ASP A 34 -4.10 -7.33 1.64
N TRP A 35 -2.94 -7.48 0.98
CA TRP A 35 -1.63 -7.45 1.66
C TRP A 35 -1.35 -6.10 2.30
N PHE A 36 -1.80 -5.01 1.67
CA PHE A 36 -1.63 -3.66 2.22
C PHE A 36 -2.64 -3.39 3.33
N LEU A 37 -3.88 -3.86 3.18
CA LEU A 37 -4.90 -3.75 4.23
C LEU A 37 -4.43 -4.48 5.50
N ASP A 38 -3.91 -5.70 5.36
CA ASP A 38 -3.31 -6.48 6.46
C ASP A 38 -2.11 -5.76 7.10
N ALA A 39 -1.34 -5.01 6.31
CA ALA A 39 -0.23 -4.20 6.79
C ALA A 39 -0.65 -2.87 7.46
N GLY A 40 -1.96 -2.61 7.59
CA GLY A 40 -2.51 -1.41 8.22
C GLY A 40 -2.58 -0.19 7.29
N PHE A 41 -2.60 -0.40 5.97
CA PHE A 41 -2.98 0.66 5.04
C PHE A 41 -4.51 0.73 4.94
N THR A 42 -5.01 1.88 4.51
CA THR A 42 -6.43 2.10 4.20
C THR A 42 -6.58 2.56 2.77
N THR A 43 -7.61 2.10 2.06
CA THR A 43 -7.97 2.62 0.73
C THR A 43 -8.37 4.09 0.84
N VAL A 44 -7.81 4.92 -0.03
CA VAL A 44 -8.07 6.38 -0.08
C VAL A 44 -8.60 6.85 -1.44
N GLY A 45 -8.68 5.96 -2.42
CA GLY A 45 -9.28 6.26 -3.73
C GLY A 45 -8.99 5.18 -4.77
N ASP A 46 -9.54 5.40 -5.96
CA ASP A 46 -9.27 4.62 -7.17
C ASP A 46 -8.48 5.49 -8.18
N THR A 47 -7.66 4.86 -9.02
CA THR A 47 -6.87 5.59 -10.02
C THR A 47 -7.58 5.82 -11.35
N GLY A 48 -8.75 5.20 -11.55
CA GLY A 48 -9.45 5.11 -12.85
C GLY A 48 -8.79 4.14 -13.83
N TYR A 49 -7.65 3.54 -13.48
CA TYR A 49 -6.88 2.64 -14.33
C TYR A 49 -7.14 1.18 -13.97
N GLN A 50 -7.26 0.34 -15.00
CA GLN A 50 -7.37 -1.10 -14.85
C GLN A 50 -6.12 -1.80 -15.39
N VAL A 51 -5.71 -2.85 -14.68
CA VAL A 51 -4.56 -3.69 -14.98
C VAL A 51 -5.08 -5.12 -15.18
N ASN A 52 -5.10 -5.59 -16.42
CA ASN A 52 -5.76 -6.85 -16.82
C ASN A 52 -7.17 -7.03 -16.23
N GLY A 53 -7.99 -5.97 -16.26
CA GLY A 53 -9.37 -6.03 -15.75
C GLY A 53 -9.52 -5.89 -14.24
N HIS A 54 -8.41 -5.70 -13.51
CA HIS A 54 -8.43 -5.44 -12.08
C HIS A 54 -8.17 -3.96 -11.78
N PRO A 55 -8.94 -3.31 -10.89
CA PRO A 55 -8.70 -1.92 -10.51
C PRO A 55 -7.33 -1.72 -9.87
N ARG A 56 -6.73 -0.57 -10.18
CA ARG A 56 -5.57 -0.08 -9.45
C ARG A 56 -6.05 0.98 -8.46
N VAL A 57 -5.93 0.66 -7.18
CA VAL A 57 -6.42 1.53 -6.09
C VAL A 57 -5.28 2.27 -5.42
N ILE A 58 -5.60 3.36 -4.72
CA ILE A 58 -4.65 4.14 -3.93
C ILE A 58 -4.88 3.78 -2.46
N VAL A 59 -3.83 3.34 -1.77
CA VAL A 59 -3.87 3.05 -0.33
C VAL A 59 -2.84 3.88 0.42
N ARG A 60 -3.14 4.21 1.68
CA ARG A 60 -2.30 5.04 2.53
C ARG A 60 -2.18 4.44 3.92
N LYS A 61 -0.97 4.41 4.47
CA LYS A 61 -0.69 4.14 5.88
C LYS A 61 -0.16 5.41 6.54
N GLN A 62 -0.76 5.81 7.66
CA GLN A 62 -0.21 6.90 8.46
C GLN A 62 1.10 6.48 9.10
N VAL A 63 2.02 7.43 9.20
CA VAL A 63 3.27 7.22 9.90
C VAL A 63 3.15 7.97 11.21
N ASP A 64 3.03 7.24 12.31
CA ASP A 64 2.99 7.86 13.62
C ASP A 64 4.34 8.54 13.86
N GLY A 65 4.32 9.84 14.10
CA GLY A 65 5.52 10.69 14.22
C GLY A 65 6.43 10.36 15.40
N THR A 66 6.12 9.31 16.15
CA THR A 66 7.00 8.75 17.19
C THR A 66 7.94 7.76 16.53
N GLY A 67 8.92 8.29 15.77
CA GLY A 67 10.12 7.54 15.42
C GLY A 67 10.65 6.90 16.70
N GLY A 68 10.61 5.57 16.76
CA GLY A 68 11.01 4.82 17.94
C GLY A 68 12.38 5.29 18.39
N THR A 69 12.48 5.72 19.65
CA THR A 69 13.77 5.86 20.31
C THR A 69 14.35 4.44 20.40
N LEU A 70 15.11 4.04 19.39
CA LEU A 70 16.06 2.95 19.52
C LEU A 70 17.15 3.48 20.45
N THR A 71 16.99 3.23 21.75
CA THR A 71 18.12 3.20 22.67
C THR A 71 19.09 2.13 22.20
N ASP A 72 20.34 2.55 22.02
CA ASP A 72 21.55 1.77 21.75
C ASP A 72 21.74 0.61 22.75
#